data_AF-A0A3D2TQG7-F1
#
_entry.id   AF-A0A3D2TQG7-F1
#
_cell.length_a   1.000
_cell.length_b   1.000
_cell.length_c   1.000
_cell.angle_alpha   90.00
_cell.angle_beta   90.00
_cell.angle_gamma   90.00
#
_symmetry.space_group_name_H-M   'P 1'
#
loop_
_entity.id
_entity.type
_entity.pdbx_description
1 polymer ?
#
loop_
_entity_poly.entity_id
_entity_poly.type
_entity_poly.pdbx_seq_one_letter_code
_entity_poly.pdbx_strand_id
1 'polypeptide(L)'
;MKNKNRKKSIIIVAVVVICLAVFGVYKFVDTYSHSYAENKAINYLCQKYDDDASAFEVLDYQQSGFGWSDNGHIISERVWIDFTFEVKYNGKKFFVKKYKGKYYDDYQLEDIEKWCTDWLKNNVDERFTGVDLDTYDIIWYQKTQRKGNKYLVKQSDAEEILNSVTFNELDDDFQGTIFFYSSENESDAGKLNDELLNKLNEKLTLSENSCCSWGTVELKMLKNFLEYHTNFYESRRWIS
;
A
#
# COMPACT_ATOMS: atom_id res chain seq x y z
N MET A 1 10.27 57.21 -21.19
CA MET A 1 10.57 55.94 -20.46
C MET A 1 9.34 55.18 -19.90
N LYS A 2 8.11 55.72 -19.86
CA LYS A 2 6.94 55.01 -19.27
C LYS A 2 6.41 53.78 -20.04
N ASN A 3 6.68 53.66 -21.34
CA ASN A 3 6.02 52.66 -22.20
C ASN A 3 6.73 51.29 -22.25
N LYS A 4 8.05 51.25 -22.00
CA LYS A 4 8.85 50.01 -22.02
C LYS A 4 8.54 49.11 -20.81
N ASN A 5 8.30 49.71 -19.65
CA ASN A 5 7.98 48.99 -18.41
C ASN A 5 6.55 48.42 -18.45
N ARG A 6 5.58 49.15 -19.03
CA ARG A 6 4.19 48.66 -19.22
C ARG A 6 4.11 47.47 -20.17
N LYS A 7 4.85 47.49 -21.29
CA LYS A 7 4.96 46.33 -22.21
C LYS A 7 5.61 45.12 -21.53
N LYS A 8 6.68 45.32 -20.74
CA LYS A 8 7.29 44.24 -19.93
C LYS A 8 6.32 43.64 -18.92
N SER A 9 5.54 44.46 -18.21
CA SER A 9 4.52 43.98 -17.26
C SER A 9 3.41 43.19 -17.95
N ILE A 10 2.93 43.61 -19.12
CA ILE A 10 1.91 42.87 -19.89
C ILE A 10 2.46 41.51 -20.34
N ILE A 11 3.71 41.44 -20.80
CA ILE A 11 4.35 40.19 -21.19
C ILE A 11 4.48 39.25 -19.98
N ILE A 12 4.90 39.76 -18.82
CA ILE A 12 5.02 38.95 -17.59
C ILE A 12 3.64 38.39 -17.20
N VAL A 13 2.60 39.22 -17.19
CA VAL A 13 1.23 38.76 -16.87
C VAL A 13 0.74 37.70 -17.86
N ALA A 14 0.98 37.89 -19.16
CA ALA A 14 0.60 36.92 -20.18
C ALA A 14 1.32 35.57 -19.98
N VAL A 15 2.63 35.61 -19.70
CA VAL A 15 3.41 34.39 -19.40
C VAL A 15 2.88 33.68 -18.16
N VAL A 16 2.59 34.40 -17.08
CA VAL A 16 2.04 33.82 -15.85
C VAL A 16 0.67 33.16 -16.10
N VAL A 17 -0.22 33.82 -16.86
CA VAL A 17 -1.53 33.25 -17.21
C VAL A 17 -1.38 31.97 -18.04
N ILE A 18 -0.47 31.95 -19.02
CA ILE A 18 -0.18 30.75 -19.80
C ILE A 18 0.37 29.64 -18.91
N CYS A 19 1.32 29.94 -18.02
CA CYS A 19 1.87 28.95 -17.08
C CYS A 19 0.79 28.36 -16.17
N LEU A 20 -0.13 29.19 -15.65
CA LEU A 20 -1.24 28.71 -14.82
C LEU A 20 -2.22 27.85 -15.62
N ALA A 21 -2.53 28.24 -16.86
CA ALA A 21 -3.40 27.46 -17.74
C ALA A 21 -2.78 26.09 -18.08
N VAL A 22 -1.50 26.06 -18.44
CA VAL A 22 -0.77 24.81 -18.73
C VAL A 22 -0.71 23.92 -17.48
N PHE A 23 -0.45 24.49 -16.31
CA PHE A 23 -0.42 23.75 -15.05
C PHE A 23 -1.81 23.19 -14.69
N GLY A 24 -2.86 23.98 -14.88
CA GLY A 24 -4.25 23.56 -14.66
C GLY A 24 -4.65 22.41 -15.59
N VAL A 25 -4.34 22.51 -16.88
CA VAL A 25 -4.58 21.43 -17.86
C VAL A 25 -3.79 20.18 -17.49
N TYR A 26 -2.51 20.32 -17.12
CA TYR A 26 -1.69 19.19 -16.69
C TYR A 26 -2.30 18.46 -15.48
N LYS A 27 -2.71 19.22 -14.44
CA LYS A 27 -3.35 18.64 -13.26
C LYS A 27 -4.67 17.95 -13.61
N PHE A 28 -5.49 18.58 -14.45
CA PHE A 28 -6.75 17.98 -14.89
C PHE A 28 -6.53 16.66 -15.63
N VAL A 29 -5.59 16.63 -16.58
CA VAL A 29 -5.28 15.41 -17.35
C VAL A 29 -4.70 14.33 -16.43
N ASP A 30 -3.78 14.67 -15.53
CA ASP A 30 -3.20 13.72 -14.57
C ASP A 30 -4.23 13.14 -13.60
N THR A 31 -5.26 13.92 -13.27
CA THR A 31 -6.32 13.50 -12.35
C THR A 31 -7.40 12.69 -13.04
N TYR A 32 -7.85 13.04 -14.25
CA TYR A 32 -9.08 12.47 -14.81
C TYR A 32 -8.90 11.63 -16.08
N SER A 33 -7.78 11.77 -16.81
CA SER A 33 -7.60 11.06 -18.07
C SER A 33 -7.08 9.65 -17.84
N HIS A 34 -7.94 8.66 -18.08
CA HIS A 34 -7.60 7.23 -18.03
C HIS A 34 -6.38 6.92 -18.91
N SER A 35 -6.41 7.27 -20.21
CA SER A 35 -5.29 7.01 -21.14
C SER A 35 -3.95 7.58 -20.65
N TYR A 36 -3.96 8.74 -20.00
CA TYR A 36 -2.75 9.36 -19.49
C TYR A 36 -2.26 8.68 -18.20
N ALA A 37 -3.19 8.33 -17.30
CA ALA A 37 -2.89 7.60 -16.08
C ALA A 37 -2.35 6.20 -16.37
N GLU A 38 -2.96 5.48 -17.32
CA GLU A 38 -2.53 4.16 -17.78
C GLU A 38 -1.13 4.21 -18.36
N ASN A 39 -0.84 5.14 -19.28
CA ASN A 39 0.51 5.32 -19.82
C ASN A 39 1.56 5.57 -18.74
N LYS A 40 1.21 6.31 -17.67
CA LYS A 40 2.11 6.51 -16.53
C LYS A 40 2.27 5.26 -15.67
N ALA A 41 1.21 4.48 -15.46
CA ALA A 41 1.26 3.22 -14.76
C ALA A 41 2.15 2.21 -15.51
N ILE A 42 1.99 2.07 -16.82
CA ILE A 42 2.83 1.21 -17.66
C ILE A 42 4.28 1.69 -17.66
N ASN A 43 4.54 2.99 -17.87
CA ASN A 43 5.90 3.53 -17.81
C ASN A 43 6.56 3.32 -16.43
N TYR A 44 5.77 3.40 -15.35
CA TYR A 44 6.24 3.04 -14.01
C TYR A 44 6.69 1.57 -13.95
N LEU A 45 5.86 0.64 -14.44
CA LEU A 45 6.18 -0.79 -14.46
C LEU A 45 7.41 -1.09 -15.31
N CYS A 46 7.49 -0.54 -16.53
CA CYS A 46 8.66 -0.68 -17.39
C CYS A 46 9.95 -0.30 -16.66
N GLN A 47 9.94 0.82 -15.94
CA GLN A 47 11.12 1.30 -15.21
C GLN A 47 11.44 0.48 -13.96
N LYS A 48 10.43 -0.12 -13.31
CA LYS A 48 10.63 -0.94 -12.11
C LYS A 48 11.14 -2.33 -12.46
N TYR A 49 10.56 -2.96 -13.48
CA TYR A 49 10.84 -4.34 -13.87
C TYR A 49 11.85 -4.47 -15.01
N ASP A 50 12.31 -3.35 -15.57
CA ASP A 50 13.26 -3.29 -16.70
C ASP A 50 12.74 -4.06 -17.92
N ASP A 51 11.51 -3.76 -18.32
CA ASP A 51 10.79 -4.46 -19.40
C ASP A 51 10.02 -3.49 -20.30
N ASP A 52 9.66 -3.94 -21.50
CA ASP A 52 8.97 -3.12 -22.49
C ASP A 52 7.47 -3.02 -22.20
N ALA A 53 6.85 -1.92 -22.64
CA ALA A 53 5.42 -1.67 -22.42
C ALA A 53 4.51 -2.81 -22.94
N SER A 54 4.95 -3.51 -24.00
CA SER A 54 4.22 -4.65 -24.58
C SER A 54 4.17 -5.88 -23.68
N ALA A 55 5.01 -5.95 -22.64
CA ALA A 55 4.96 -7.05 -21.66
C ALA A 55 3.79 -6.92 -20.68
N PHE A 56 3.21 -5.72 -20.56
CA PHE A 56 2.15 -5.42 -19.61
C PHE A 56 0.81 -5.26 -20.33
N GLU A 57 -0.16 -6.08 -19.93
CA GLU A 57 -1.53 -6.05 -20.45
C GLU A 57 -2.45 -5.47 -19.38
N VAL A 58 -3.02 -4.27 -19.62
CA VAL A 58 -4.04 -3.69 -18.73
C VAL A 58 -5.37 -4.38 -19.03
N LEU A 59 -5.91 -5.07 -18.04
CA LEU A 59 -7.13 -5.88 -18.18
C LEU A 59 -8.38 -5.09 -17.82
N ASP A 60 -8.29 -4.29 -16.76
CA ASP A 60 -9.39 -3.50 -16.23
C ASP A 60 -8.86 -2.29 -15.45
N TYR A 61 -9.72 -1.31 -15.16
CA TYR A 61 -9.35 -0.15 -14.37
C TYR A 61 -10.52 0.43 -13.56
N GLN A 62 -10.17 0.94 -12.38
CA GLN A 62 -11.04 1.82 -11.61
C GLN A 62 -10.71 3.28 -11.96
N GLN A 63 -11.72 4.00 -12.43
CA GLN A 63 -11.64 5.44 -12.69
C GLN A 63 -11.46 6.22 -11.39
N SER A 64 -10.62 7.26 -11.41
CA SER A 64 -10.49 8.18 -10.28
C SER A 64 -11.78 8.97 -10.03
N GLY A 65 -12.15 9.19 -8.79
CA GLY A 65 -13.31 10.00 -8.45
C GLY A 65 -13.59 10.06 -6.96
N PHE A 66 -14.70 10.72 -6.60
CA PHE A 66 -15.17 10.71 -5.23
C PHE A 66 -15.93 9.42 -4.95
N GLY A 67 -15.45 8.67 -3.96
CA GLY A 67 -16.15 7.55 -3.36
C GLY A 67 -16.66 7.89 -1.96
N TRP A 68 -17.33 6.92 -1.36
CA TRP A 68 -17.75 6.97 0.03
C TRP A 68 -16.90 5.99 0.83
N SER A 69 -16.26 6.48 1.90
CA SER A 69 -15.61 5.64 2.89
C SER A 69 -16.63 5.36 3.99
N ASP A 70 -16.87 4.08 4.26
CA ASP A 70 -17.80 3.66 5.30
C ASP A 70 -17.03 3.45 6.61
N ASN A 71 -16.84 4.53 7.36
CA ASN A 71 -16.06 4.53 8.62
C ASN A 71 -16.93 4.05 9.81
N GLY A 72 -17.98 3.27 9.57
CA GLY A 72 -18.93 2.81 10.61
C GLY A 72 -19.78 3.92 11.25
N HIS A 73 -19.70 5.16 10.76
CA HIS A 73 -20.53 6.29 11.19
C HIS A 73 -21.82 6.38 10.37
N ILE A 74 -22.87 6.99 10.94
CA ILE A 74 -24.17 7.23 10.26
C ILE A 74 -24.01 8.06 8.96
N ILE A 75 -22.89 8.78 8.83
CA ILE A 75 -22.55 9.58 7.65
C ILE A 75 -21.23 9.04 7.10
N SER A 76 -21.27 8.40 5.94
CA SER A 76 -20.10 8.02 5.16
C SER A 76 -19.31 9.27 4.75
N GLU A 77 -17.99 9.25 4.88
CA GLU A 77 -17.14 10.36 4.47
C GLU A 77 -16.85 10.30 2.98
N ARG A 78 -16.86 11.46 2.31
CA ARG A 78 -16.51 11.53 0.90
C ARG A 78 -14.99 11.53 0.77
N VAL A 79 -14.44 10.47 0.21
CA VAL A 79 -13.00 10.32 -0.03
C VAL A 79 -12.67 10.39 -1.52
N TRP A 80 -11.49 10.89 -1.85
CA TRP A 80 -10.98 10.84 -3.22
C TRP A 80 -10.28 9.50 -3.45
N ILE A 81 -10.76 8.73 -4.43
CA ILE A 81 -10.15 7.48 -4.86
C ILE A 81 -9.38 7.75 -6.15
N ASP A 82 -8.10 7.42 -6.15
CA ASP A 82 -7.22 7.54 -7.31
C ASP A 82 -7.37 6.34 -8.27
N PHE A 83 -6.80 6.45 -9.47
CA PHE A 83 -6.79 5.35 -10.44
C PHE A 83 -6.15 4.07 -9.88
N THR A 84 -6.78 2.94 -10.19
CA THR A 84 -6.25 1.59 -9.98
C THR A 84 -6.40 0.80 -11.27
N PHE A 85 -5.40 0.01 -11.64
CA PHE A 85 -5.38 -0.79 -12.86
C PHE A 85 -5.14 -2.25 -12.51
N GLU A 86 -5.95 -3.18 -13.03
CA GLU A 86 -5.61 -4.60 -13.04
C GLU A 86 -4.69 -4.84 -14.24
N VAL A 87 -3.49 -5.37 -13.98
CA VAL A 87 -2.46 -5.60 -14.98
C VAL A 87 -2.06 -7.08 -14.97
N LYS A 88 -1.75 -7.60 -16.15
CA LYS A 88 -1.16 -8.92 -16.32
C LYS A 88 0.27 -8.81 -16.84
N TYR A 89 1.17 -9.53 -16.19
CA TYR A 89 2.60 -9.60 -16.51
C TYR A 89 3.12 -10.99 -16.13
N ASN A 90 3.91 -11.63 -17.02
CA ASN A 90 4.46 -12.97 -16.80
C ASN A 90 3.43 -14.02 -16.32
N GLY A 91 2.20 -13.93 -16.84
CA GLY A 91 1.10 -14.85 -16.49
C GLY A 91 0.45 -14.59 -15.13
N LYS A 92 0.96 -13.66 -14.32
CA LYS A 92 0.34 -13.21 -13.06
C LYS A 92 -0.54 -11.99 -13.31
N LYS A 93 -1.60 -11.87 -12.51
CA LYS A 93 -2.46 -10.68 -12.43
C LYS A 93 -2.20 -9.96 -11.12
N PHE A 94 -2.17 -8.64 -11.15
CA PHE A 94 -1.82 -7.80 -10.01
C PHE A 94 -2.41 -6.40 -10.23
N PHE A 95 -2.46 -5.58 -9.18
CA PHE A 95 -2.97 -4.23 -9.24
C PHE A 95 -1.85 -3.20 -9.23
N VAL A 96 -2.04 -2.13 -10.01
CA VAL A 96 -1.23 -0.91 -9.96
C VAL A 96 -2.09 0.23 -9.46
N LYS A 97 -1.71 0.82 -8.34
CA LYS A 97 -2.46 1.89 -7.68
C LYS A 97 -1.68 3.19 -7.70
N LYS A 98 -2.39 4.28 -8.03
CA LYS A 98 -1.88 5.63 -7.80
C LYS A 98 -2.14 6.05 -6.35
N TYR A 99 -1.10 6.46 -5.66
CA TYR A 99 -1.18 6.97 -4.29
C TYR A 99 -0.33 8.24 -4.16
N LYS A 100 -0.97 9.36 -3.79
CA LYS A 100 -0.33 10.68 -3.62
C LYS A 100 0.56 11.08 -4.81
N GLY A 101 0.10 10.79 -6.03
CA GLY A 101 0.77 11.17 -7.28
C GLY A 101 1.89 10.25 -7.75
N LYS A 102 2.12 9.11 -7.08
CA LYS A 102 3.06 8.05 -7.51
C LYS A 102 2.31 6.75 -7.75
N TYR A 103 2.89 5.85 -8.53
CA TYR A 103 2.35 4.52 -8.79
C TYR A 103 3.10 3.47 -7.97
N TYR A 104 2.34 2.49 -7.49
CA TYR A 104 2.78 1.34 -6.72
C TYR A 104 2.03 0.11 -7.22
N ASP A 105 2.57 -1.08 -6.99
CA ASP A 105 1.95 -2.34 -7.40
C ASP A 105 2.15 -3.43 -6.34
N ASP A 106 1.34 -4.47 -6.44
CA ASP A 106 1.39 -5.67 -5.59
C ASP A 106 1.91 -6.91 -6.34
N TYR A 107 2.62 -6.73 -7.47
CA TYR A 107 3.13 -7.87 -8.27
C TYR A 107 4.05 -8.80 -7.46
N GLN A 108 4.82 -8.25 -6.52
CA GLN A 108 5.73 -9.00 -5.65
C GLN A 108 5.09 -9.44 -4.33
N LEU A 109 3.79 -9.19 -4.10
CA LEU A 109 3.17 -9.39 -2.78
C LEU A 109 3.30 -10.83 -2.28
N GLU A 110 2.90 -11.81 -3.10
CA GLU A 110 3.01 -13.24 -2.74
C GLU A 110 4.46 -13.67 -2.44
N ASP A 111 5.42 -13.13 -3.19
CA ASP A 111 6.85 -13.43 -2.99
C ASP A 111 7.34 -12.81 -1.67
N ILE A 112 6.91 -11.59 -1.35
CA ILE A 112 7.22 -10.88 -0.11
C ILE A 112 6.64 -11.61 1.10
N GLU A 113 5.36 -11.98 1.06
CA GLU A 113 4.71 -12.76 2.13
C GLU A 113 5.45 -14.08 2.39
N LYS A 114 5.87 -14.76 1.31
CA LYS A 114 6.68 -15.96 1.42
C LYS A 114 8.04 -15.69 2.08
N TRP A 115 8.76 -14.64 1.66
CA TRP A 115 10.06 -14.31 2.24
C TRP A 115 9.97 -13.92 3.72
N CYS A 116 8.96 -13.14 4.10
CA CYS A 116 8.67 -12.80 5.48
C CYS A 116 8.31 -14.05 6.31
N THR A 117 7.49 -14.95 5.78
CA THR A 117 7.15 -16.22 6.43
C THR A 117 8.38 -17.09 6.64
N ASP A 118 9.22 -17.24 5.61
CA ASP A 118 10.46 -18.03 5.70
C ASP A 118 11.43 -17.41 6.74
N TRP A 119 11.51 -16.08 6.81
CA TRP A 119 12.31 -15.42 7.84
C TRP A 119 11.79 -15.69 9.25
N LEU A 120 10.47 -15.59 9.47
CA LEU A 120 9.84 -15.89 10.76
C LEU A 120 10.08 -17.33 11.21
N LYS A 121 9.94 -18.30 10.29
CA LYS A 121 10.23 -19.72 10.56
C LYS A 121 11.67 -19.94 11.03
N ASN A 122 12.62 -19.31 10.36
CA ASN A 122 14.05 -19.53 10.60
C ASN A 122 14.59 -18.76 11.82
N ASN A 123 13.95 -17.66 12.21
CA ASN A 123 14.49 -16.75 13.22
C ASN A 123 13.64 -16.64 14.49
N VAL A 124 12.37 -17.02 14.43
CA VAL A 124 11.42 -16.88 15.54
C VAL A 124 10.89 -18.24 15.97
N ASP A 125 10.14 -18.94 15.11
CA ASP A 125 9.55 -20.25 15.42
C ASP A 125 9.10 -20.97 14.13
N GLU A 126 9.49 -22.24 13.95
CA GLU A 126 9.22 -22.99 12.71
C GLU A 126 7.72 -23.17 12.37
N ARG A 127 6.86 -22.99 13.38
CA ARG A 127 5.41 -23.20 13.29
C ARG A 127 4.67 -22.03 12.63
N PHE A 128 5.32 -20.91 12.31
CA PHE A 128 4.73 -19.86 11.45
C PHE A 128 4.33 -20.45 10.10
N THR A 129 3.17 -20.08 9.57
CA THR A 129 2.65 -20.60 8.30
C THR A 129 2.41 -19.51 7.26
N GLY A 130 2.32 -18.26 7.68
CA GLY A 130 2.09 -17.13 6.79
C GLY A 130 2.19 -15.78 7.49
N VAL A 131 2.23 -14.73 6.68
CA VAL A 131 1.94 -13.35 7.08
C VAL A 131 0.97 -12.80 6.04
N ASP A 132 -0.07 -12.09 6.49
CA ASP A 132 -1.00 -11.36 5.64
C ASP A 132 -0.45 -9.95 5.44
N LEU A 133 -0.15 -9.60 4.19
CA LEU A 133 0.27 -8.27 3.80
C LEU A 133 -0.64 -7.77 2.69
N ASP A 134 -0.78 -6.45 2.60
CA ASP A 134 -1.50 -5.83 1.49
C ASP A 134 -0.62 -4.85 0.69
N THR A 135 -1.22 -4.26 -0.34
CA THR A 135 -0.52 -3.25 -1.16
C THR A 135 -0.09 -2.03 -0.33
N TYR A 136 -0.85 -1.65 0.70
CA TYR A 136 -0.50 -0.52 1.56
C TYR A 136 0.71 -0.81 2.42
N ASP A 137 0.89 -2.04 2.89
CA ASP A 137 2.10 -2.45 3.62
C ASP A 137 3.36 -2.28 2.77
N ILE A 138 3.29 -2.67 1.48
CA ILE A 138 4.39 -2.46 0.52
C ILE A 138 4.66 -0.96 0.32
N ILE A 139 3.60 -0.15 0.14
CA ILE A 139 3.71 1.31 -0.02
C ILE A 139 4.37 1.92 1.23
N TRP A 140 3.95 1.49 2.41
CA TRP A 140 4.46 1.97 3.69
C TRP A 140 5.94 1.68 3.81
N TYR A 141 6.35 0.41 3.66
CA TYR A 141 7.75 -0.01 3.70
C TYR A 141 8.62 0.81 2.72
N GLN A 142 8.21 0.92 1.46
CA GLN A 142 8.98 1.67 0.45
C GLN A 142 9.14 3.16 0.79
N LYS A 143 8.16 3.74 1.50
CA LYS A 143 8.19 5.14 1.93
C LYS A 143 9.01 5.33 3.20
N THR A 144 8.75 4.55 4.26
CA THR A 144 9.42 4.68 5.55
C THR A 144 10.90 4.38 5.43
N GLN A 145 11.26 3.36 4.65
CA GLN A 145 12.65 3.00 4.38
C GLN A 145 13.28 3.77 3.21
N ARG A 146 12.56 4.75 2.65
CA ARG A 146 13.05 5.65 1.58
C ARG A 146 13.62 4.91 0.34
N LYS A 147 13.15 3.69 0.07
CA LYS A 147 13.57 2.87 -1.08
C LYS A 147 13.09 3.45 -2.40
N GLY A 148 11.97 4.18 -2.37
CA GLY A 148 11.30 4.72 -3.55
C GLY A 148 10.37 3.69 -4.21
N ASN A 149 9.38 4.17 -4.96
CA ASN A 149 8.27 3.35 -5.46
C ASN A 149 8.66 2.35 -6.56
N LYS A 150 9.86 2.49 -7.16
CA LYS A 150 10.39 1.59 -8.19
C LYS A 150 11.39 0.58 -7.65
N TYR A 151 11.55 0.51 -6.33
CA TYR A 151 12.46 -0.45 -5.74
C TYR A 151 11.90 -1.87 -5.93
N LEU A 152 12.73 -2.76 -6.50
CA LEU A 152 12.46 -4.19 -6.53
C LEU A 152 12.81 -4.78 -5.17
N VAL A 153 11.79 -5.24 -4.47
CA VAL A 153 11.94 -5.86 -3.15
C VAL A 153 12.65 -7.21 -3.30
N LYS A 154 13.54 -7.53 -2.36
CA LYS A 154 14.34 -8.74 -2.36
C LYS A 154 14.06 -9.56 -1.11
N GLN A 155 14.36 -10.86 -1.17
CA GLN A 155 14.25 -11.74 0.00
C GLN A 155 15.05 -11.25 1.22
N SER A 156 16.19 -10.60 1.01
CA SER A 156 16.99 -10.01 2.09
C SER A 156 16.29 -8.88 2.86
N ASP A 157 15.23 -8.32 2.30
CA ASP A 157 14.49 -7.21 2.91
C ASP A 157 13.42 -7.68 3.90
N ALA A 158 13.18 -9.00 4.01
CA ALA A 158 12.10 -9.57 4.79
C ALA A 158 12.05 -9.07 6.25
N GLU A 159 13.19 -9.02 6.93
CA GLU A 159 13.29 -8.50 8.30
C GLU A 159 12.96 -7.00 8.39
N GLU A 160 13.46 -6.20 7.44
CA GLU A 160 13.20 -4.75 7.39
C GLU A 160 11.73 -4.46 7.11
N ILE A 161 11.09 -5.27 6.25
CA ILE A 161 9.65 -5.22 5.98
C ILE A 161 8.87 -5.54 7.25
N LEU A 162 9.16 -6.66 7.90
CA LEU A 162 8.50 -7.09 9.15
C LEU A 162 8.59 -6.04 10.26
N ASN A 163 9.71 -5.32 10.37
CA ASN A 163 9.88 -4.22 11.31
C ASN A 163 9.15 -2.93 10.90
N SER A 164 8.80 -2.78 9.62
CA SER A 164 8.17 -1.57 9.08
C SER A 164 6.64 -1.64 9.10
N VAL A 165 6.07 -2.79 8.72
CA VAL A 165 4.63 -2.96 8.47
C VAL A 165 3.80 -3.04 9.75
N THR A 166 4.43 -3.43 10.87
CA THR A 166 3.83 -3.45 12.21
C THR A 166 3.39 -2.07 12.72
N PHE A 167 3.77 -1.00 12.00
CA PHE A 167 3.42 0.40 12.30
C PHE A 167 2.82 1.12 11.10
N ASN A 168 2.17 0.41 10.16
CA ASN A 168 1.55 1.08 9.02
C ASN A 168 0.55 2.17 9.52
N GLU A 169 0.73 3.42 9.06
CA GLU A 169 -0.13 4.57 9.42
C GLU A 169 -0.77 5.19 8.17
N LEU A 170 -0.99 4.39 7.12
CA LEU A 170 -1.58 4.92 5.89
C LEU A 170 -3.09 5.20 5.96
N ASP A 171 -3.85 4.57 6.88
CA ASP A 171 -5.29 4.82 7.13
C ASP A 171 -5.70 4.69 8.62
N ASP A 172 -6.62 5.53 9.12
CA ASP A 172 -6.94 5.63 10.56
C ASP A 172 -7.77 4.46 11.13
N ASP A 173 -8.35 3.60 10.29
CA ASP A 173 -9.28 2.55 10.73
C ASP A 173 -8.65 1.15 10.67
N PHE A 174 -8.11 0.72 11.82
CA PHE A 174 -7.62 -0.64 12.11
C PHE A 174 -6.51 -1.13 11.16
N GLN A 175 -5.27 -0.86 11.54
CA GLN A 175 -4.09 -1.41 10.86
C GLN A 175 -3.41 -2.44 11.76
N GLY A 176 -3.26 -3.64 11.24
CA GLY A 176 -2.46 -4.67 11.87
C GLY A 176 -2.00 -5.74 10.91
N THR A 177 -0.74 -6.13 11.03
CA THR A 177 -0.19 -7.28 10.32
C THR A 177 -0.69 -8.55 11.01
N ILE A 178 -1.24 -9.47 10.22
CA ILE A 178 -1.72 -10.76 10.71
C ILE A 178 -0.62 -11.79 10.46
N PHE A 179 -0.17 -12.46 11.50
CA PHE A 179 0.72 -13.62 11.37
C PHE A 179 -0.06 -14.90 11.58
N PHE A 180 0.08 -15.83 10.64
CA PHE A 180 -0.54 -17.14 10.70
C PHE A 180 0.43 -18.17 11.23
N TYR A 181 -0.11 -19.10 12.01
CA TYR A 181 0.70 -20.10 12.69
C TYR A 181 -0.06 -21.41 12.90
N SER A 182 0.66 -22.52 12.91
CA SER A 182 0.13 -23.88 13.13
C SER A 182 0.17 -24.25 14.63
N SER A 183 -1.00 -24.50 15.24
CA SER A 183 -1.08 -25.14 16.56
C SER A 183 -1.53 -26.59 16.42
N GLU A 184 -0.94 -27.46 17.22
CA GLU A 184 -1.38 -28.84 17.39
C GLU A 184 -2.55 -28.98 18.40
N ASN A 185 -2.77 -27.98 19.27
CA ASN A 185 -3.79 -28.03 20.33
C ASN A 185 -4.46 -26.66 20.54
N GLU A 186 -5.77 -26.58 20.30
CA GLU A 186 -6.60 -25.37 20.52
C GLU A 186 -6.68 -24.95 22.01
N SER A 187 -6.41 -25.87 22.95
CA SER A 187 -6.65 -25.68 24.39
C SER A 187 -5.58 -24.90 25.16
N ASP A 188 -4.45 -24.53 24.53
CA ASP A 188 -3.34 -23.77 25.16
C ASP A 188 -3.05 -22.42 24.48
N ALA A 189 -3.97 -21.94 23.63
CA ALA A 189 -3.80 -20.74 22.81
C ALA A 189 -3.32 -19.51 23.60
N GLY A 190 -3.80 -19.29 24.83
CA GLY A 190 -3.40 -18.16 25.67
C GLY A 190 -1.92 -18.17 26.09
N LYS A 191 -1.35 -19.33 26.43
CA LYS A 191 0.08 -19.42 26.83
C LYS A 191 1.02 -19.38 25.62
N LEU A 192 0.58 -19.99 24.51
CA LEU A 192 1.31 -19.98 23.25
C LEU A 192 1.46 -18.54 22.72
N ASN A 193 0.44 -17.71 22.91
CA ASN A 193 0.43 -16.31 22.51
C ASN A 193 1.52 -15.47 23.21
N ASP A 194 1.64 -15.56 24.54
CA ASP A 194 2.65 -14.81 25.29
C ASP A 194 4.08 -15.25 24.94
N GLU A 195 4.30 -16.55 24.75
CA GLU A 195 5.59 -17.09 24.32
C GLU A 195 5.99 -16.59 22.93
N LEU A 196 5.06 -16.65 21.97
CA LEU A 196 5.30 -16.19 20.60
C LEU A 196 5.51 -14.68 20.52
N LEU A 197 4.72 -13.91 21.27
CA LEU A 197 4.90 -12.47 21.35
C LEU A 197 6.28 -12.10 21.92
N ASN A 198 6.74 -12.81 22.96
CA ASN A 198 8.08 -12.62 23.49
C ASN A 198 9.17 -12.95 22.46
N LYS A 199 9.05 -14.09 21.77
CA LYS A 199 9.99 -14.48 20.70
C LYS A 199 10.02 -13.46 19.56
N LEU A 200 8.87 -12.90 19.18
CA LEU A 200 8.80 -11.85 18.18
C LEU A 200 9.42 -10.55 18.69
N ASN A 201 9.14 -10.13 19.93
CA ASN A 201 9.74 -8.94 20.56
C ASN A 201 11.27 -9.03 20.69
N GLU A 202 11.84 -10.23 20.77
CA GLU A 202 13.30 -10.42 20.74
C GLU A 202 13.93 -10.13 19.36
N LYS A 203 13.12 -10.17 18.29
CA LYS A 203 13.60 -10.15 16.91
C LYS A 203 13.10 -8.95 16.10
N LEU A 204 11.93 -8.44 16.44
CA LEU A 204 11.23 -7.37 15.75
C LEU A 204 10.88 -6.26 16.75
N THR A 205 10.88 -5.02 16.25
CA THR A 205 10.34 -3.88 16.98
C THR A 205 8.83 -3.89 16.80
N LEU A 206 8.10 -4.31 17.83
CA LEU A 206 6.65 -4.43 17.83
C LEU A 206 6.00 -3.23 18.55
N SER A 207 4.75 -2.91 18.20
CA SER A 207 3.92 -1.91 18.89
C SER A 207 3.66 -2.32 20.34
N GLU A 208 3.60 -1.37 21.26
CA GLU A 208 3.27 -1.64 22.68
C GLU A 208 1.86 -2.27 22.85
N ASN A 209 0.99 -2.16 21.84
CA ASN A 209 -0.38 -2.70 21.85
C ASN A 209 -0.54 -4.04 21.10
N SER A 210 0.57 -4.73 20.83
CA SER A 210 0.57 -6.05 20.18
C SER A 210 -0.25 -7.05 20.97
N CYS A 211 -1.17 -7.76 20.32
CA CYS A 211 -1.99 -8.78 20.98
C CYS A 211 -2.23 -9.99 20.07
N CYS A 212 -2.76 -11.06 20.64
CA CYS A 212 -3.09 -12.28 19.90
C CYS A 212 -4.60 -12.50 19.97
N SER A 213 -5.26 -12.79 18.84
CA SER A 213 -6.70 -13.05 18.82
C SER A 213 -7.03 -14.54 18.91
N TRP A 214 -8.22 -14.88 19.42
CA TRP A 214 -8.62 -16.25 19.76
C TRP A 214 -9.19 -17.02 18.56
N GLY A 215 -8.87 -18.32 18.44
CA GLY A 215 -9.62 -19.29 17.61
C GLY A 215 -8.85 -19.94 16.45
N THR A 216 -7.68 -19.42 16.14
CA THR A 216 -6.64 -19.90 15.21
C THR A 216 -5.37 -19.17 15.67
N VAL A 217 -4.15 -19.68 15.47
CA VAL A 217 -2.95 -18.96 15.96
C VAL A 217 -2.66 -17.77 15.04
N GLU A 218 -3.46 -16.73 15.21
CA GLU A 218 -3.41 -15.45 14.54
C GLU A 218 -2.87 -14.42 15.53
N LEU A 219 -1.62 -13.99 15.32
CA LEU A 219 -1.06 -12.87 16.07
C LEU A 219 -1.43 -11.58 15.32
N LYS A 220 -2.21 -10.71 15.96
CA LYS A 220 -2.71 -9.47 15.38
C LYS A 220 -2.01 -8.28 16.02
N MET A 221 -1.15 -7.66 15.25
CA MET A 221 -0.42 -6.48 15.68
C MET A 221 -1.29 -5.24 15.59
N LEU A 222 -1.96 -4.83 16.67
CA LEU A 222 -2.86 -3.68 16.64
C LEU A 222 -2.21 -2.39 17.17
N LYS A 223 -2.68 -1.24 16.67
CA LYS A 223 -2.41 0.08 17.24
C LYS A 223 -3.62 0.53 18.07
N ASN A 224 -3.42 0.73 19.38
CA ASN A 224 -4.34 1.32 20.37
C ASN A 224 -5.76 0.74 20.48
N PHE A 225 -6.05 0.09 21.60
CA PHE A 225 -7.42 -0.15 22.10
C PHE A 225 -8.03 1.17 22.61
N LEU A 226 -8.58 2.00 21.72
CA LEU A 226 -9.63 2.94 22.11
C LEU A 226 -10.76 2.82 21.08
N GLU A 227 -11.81 2.13 21.52
CA GLU A 227 -13.12 1.93 20.89
C GLU A 227 -13.24 0.81 19.85
N TYR A 228 -14.21 -0.07 20.14
CA TYR A 228 -14.66 -1.19 19.30
C TYR A 228 -15.27 -0.65 17.99
N HIS A 229 -14.42 -0.37 17.03
CA HIS A 229 -14.64 -0.40 15.58
C HIS A 229 -15.10 -1.78 15.08
N THR A 230 -16.37 -2.16 15.22
CA THR A 230 -16.92 -3.29 14.45
C THR A 230 -17.04 -2.89 12.98
N ASN A 231 -16.21 -3.49 12.12
CA ASN A 231 -16.56 -4.09 10.81
C ASN A 231 -15.32 -4.11 9.89
N PHE A 232 -14.80 -5.31 9.63
CA PHE A 232 -13.69 -5.56 8.71
C PHE A 232 -14.15 -6.58 7.67
N TYR A 233 -14.47 -6.12 6.46
CA TYR A 233 -14.46 -6.86 5.20
C TYR A 233 -14.80 -5.86 4.10
N GLU A 234 -13.80 -5.32 3.39
CA GLU A 234 -13.95 -4.92 1.97
C GLU A 234 -12.62 -4.45 1.35
N SER A 235 -11.80 -5.42 0.94
CA SER A 235 -11.01 -5.33 -0.28
C SER A 235 -10.75 -6.72 -0.88
N ARG A 236 -11.72 -7.64 -0.72
CA ARG A 236 -11.81 -8.77 -1.65
C ARG A 236 -12.25 -8.20 -2.99
N ARG A 237 -11.50 -8.51 -4.05
CA ARG A 237 -11.91 -8.51 -5.47
C ARG A 237 -13.36 -8.04 -5.70
N TRP A 238 -13.54 -6.77 -6.01
CA TRP A 238 -14.76 -6.31 -6.69
C TRP A 238 -14.37 -5.84 -8.09
N ILE A 239 -14.23 -6.81 -8.99
CA ILE A 239 -14.59 -6.62 -10.40
C ILE A 239 -16.05 -7.05 -10.48
N SER A 240 -16.94 -6.12 -10.84
CA SER A 240 -18.21 -6.46 -11.48
C SER A 240 -18.06 -6.27 -12.98
#